data_AF-A0A2V7MNY6-F1
#
_entry.id   AF-A0A2V7MNY6-F1
#
_cell.length_a   1.000
_cell.length_b   1.000
_cell.length_c   1.000
_cell.angle_alpha   90.00
_cell.angle_beta   90.00
_cell.angle_gamma   90.00
#
_symmetry.space_group_name_H-M   'P 1'
#
loop_
_entity.id
_entity.type
_entity.pdbx_description
1 polymer ?
#
loop_
_entity_poly.entity_id
_entity_poly.type
_entity_poly.pdbx_seq_one_letter_code
_entity_poly.pdbx_strand_id
1 'polypeptide(L)'
;MNDSPVPPGPRRPAVKVYGAKMQAAPGDGSPVLSGLIVSVLLAVGWTLVVYVTDNPVGLIAWGIGGLIGLAVARFAPGPSAPLGTLAAVLTVGTVILAKVLVVAFALRSIVVSDVLRDRDATTAMFLVDMATHHSFSPELQAELDKQAHERSDTALSDLGPDLNYRIIVEARQRAAGATRAERERVVRLSTDRVMAHIGFVAPLAHLFGLLDLLWIGLGVSTAWQLARGRTG
;
A
#
# COMPACT_ATOMS: atom_id res chain seq x y z
N MET A 1 27.08 35.12 84.60
CA MET A 1 26.43 34.96 83.29
C MET A 1 27.24 33.92 82.53
N ASN A 2 26.58 32.82 82.17
CA ASN A 2 27.20 31.56 81.77
C ASN A 2 26.80 31.30 80.30
N ASP A 3 27.68 31.63 79.35
CA ASP A 3 27.42 31.41 77.93
C ASP A 3 28.16 30.15 77.47
N SER A 4 27.44 29.04 77.42
CA SER A 4 27.91 27.80 76.76
C SER A 4 27.18 27.64 75.43
N PRO A 5 27.87 27.27 74.33
CA PRO A 5 27.25 27.09 73.03
C PRO A 5 26.41 25.80 72.97
N VAL A 6 25.19 25.92 72.44
CA VAL A 6 24.24 24.81 72.23
C VAL A 6 24.75 23.90 71.09
N PRO A 7 24.82 22.57 71.27
CA PRO A 7 25.23 21.66 70.20
C PRO A 7 24.12 21.48 69.14
N PRO A 8 24.47 21.31 67.85
CA PRO A 8 23.48 21.11 66.80
C PRO A 8 22.84 19.71 66.93
N GLY A 9 21.52 19.68 67.06
CA GLY A 9 20.73 18.43 67.12
C GLY A 9 20.83 17.59 65.84
N PRO A 10 20.56 16.27 65.92
CA PRO A 10 20.71 15.35 64.80
C PRO A 10 19.76 15.69 63.65
N ARG A 11 20.32 15.82 62.43
CA ARG A 11 19.56 16.02 61.19
C ARG A 11 18.70 14.77 60.94
N ARG A 12 17.38 14.96 60.84
CA ARG A 12 16.44 13.91 60.43
C ARG A 12 16.82 13.41 59.03
N PRO A 13 16.94 12.09 58.78
CA PRO A 13 17.22 11.60 57.44
C PRO A 13 16.05 11.93 56.52
N ALA A 14 16.35 12.47 55.34
CA ALA A 14 15.38 12.68 54.29
C ALA A 14 14.85 11.31 53.84
N VAL A 15 13.58 11.03 54.16
CA VAL A 15 12.89 9.82 53.70
C VAL A 15 12.71 9.94 52.19
N LYS A 16 13.61 9.32 51.42
CA LYS A 16 13.40 9.06 50.00
C LYS A 16 12.29 8.01 49.90
N VAL A 17 11.07 8.48 49.65
CA VAL A 17 9.95 7.63 49.26
C VAL A 17 10.28 7.05 47.90
N TYR A 18 10.77 5.81 47.87
CA TYR A 18 10.84 4.99 46.66
C TYR A 18 9.41 4.61 46.26
N GLY A 19 8.71 5.55 45.63
CA GLY A 19 7.60 5.23 44.75
C GLY A 19 8.19 4.55 43.51
N ALA A 20 8.51 3.25 43.65
CA ALA A 20 8.87 2.40 42.53
C ALA A 20 7.68 2.35 41.58
N LYS A 21 7.65 3.26 40.58
CA LYS A 21 7.01 2.93 39.32
C LYS A 21 7.69 1.63 38.88
N MET A 22 6.92 0.55 38.75
CA MET A 22 7.35 -0.62 37.99
C MET A 22 7.65 -0.15 36.57
N GLN A 23 8.85 0.37 36.35
CA GLN A 23 9.48 0.37 35.05
C GLN A 23 9.84 -1.09 34.82
N ALA A 24 9.03 -1.76 34.01
CA ALA A 24 9.40 -3.03 33.42
C ALA A 24 10.82 -2.86 32.87
N ALA A 25 11.75 -3.71 33.32
CA ALA A 25 13.13 -3.67 32.86
C ALA A 25 13.13 -3.60 31.33
N PRO A 26 13.87 -2.64 30.72
CA PRO A 26 14.05 -2.66 29.27
C PRO A 26 14.68 -4.01 28.94
N GLY A 27 13.99 -4.83 28.14
CA GLY A 27 14.57 -6.07 27.68
C GLY A 27 15.85 -5.76 26.90
N ASP A 28 16.87 -6.60 27.05
CA ASP A 28 18.20 -6.50 26.39
C ASP A 28 18.16 -6.55 24.84
N GLY A 29 17.01 -6.29 24.22
CA GLY A 29 16.80 -6.30 22.78
C GLY A 29 17.34 -5.03 22.12
N SER A 30 18.06 -5.22 21.02
CA SER A 30 18.50 -4.10 20.17
C SER A 30 17.28 -3.36 19.60
N PRO A 31 17.14 -2.03 19.85
CA PRO A 31 16.01 -1.24 19.34
C PRO A 31 15.97 -1.20 17.81
N VAL A 32 17.12 -1.40 17.15
CA VAL A 32 17.24 -1.53 15.71
C VAL A 32 16.59 -2.83 15.22
N LEU A 33 16.93 -3.95 15.85
CA LEU A 33 16.41 -5.26 15.46
C LEU A 33 14.90 -5.36 15.70
N SER A 34 14.43 -4.88 16.85
CA SER A 34 12.99 -4.85 17.15
C SER A 34 12.23 -3.93 16.19
N GLY A 35 12.77 -2.75 15.90
CA GLY A 35 12.19 -1.82 14.94
C GLY A 35 12.08 -2.45 13.55
N LEU A 36 13.14 -3.11 13.08
CA LEU A 36 13.17 -3.78 11.78
C LEU A 36 12.16 -4.94 11.69
N ILE A 37 12.08 -5.79 12.72
CA ILE A 37 11.11 -6.90 12.76
C ILE A 37 9.68 -6.34 12.70
N VAL A 38 9.36 -5.34 13.53
CA VAL A 38 8.04 -4.71 13.56
C VAL A 38 7.72 -4.07 12.21
N SER A 39 8.67 -3.36 11.60
CA SER A 39 8.53 -2.79 10.26
C SER A 39 8.18 -3.83 9.20
N VAL A 40 8.90 -4.96 9.15
CA VAL A 40 8.63 -6.02 8.19
C VAL A 40 7.26 -6.66 8.44
N LEU A 41 6.93 -6.98 9.69
CA LEU A 41 5.63 -7.56 10.04
C LEU A 41 4.46 -6.64 9.69
N LEU A 42 4.61 -5.33 9.91
CA LEU A 42 3.60 -4.34 9.53
C LEU A 42 3.45 -4.24 8.01
N ALA A 43 4.55 -4.25 7.26
CA ALA A 43 4.49 -4.23 5.79
C ALA A 43 3.79 -5.47 5.22
N VAL A 44 4.15 -6.66 5.72
CA VAL A 44 3.54 -7.93 5.30
C VAL A 44 2.07 -7.99 5.72
N GLY A 45 1.76 -7.64 6.98
CA GLY A 45 0.39 -7.63 7.49
C GLY A 45 -0.50 -6.68 6.70
N TRP A 46 -0.02 -5.48 6.37
CA TRP A 46 -0.75 -4.55 5.51
C TRP A 46 -0.99 -5.15 4.12
N THR A 47 0.05 -5.67 3.48
CA THR A 47 -0.08 -6.31 2.15
C THR A 47 -1.12 -7.42 2.16
N LEU A 48 -1.13 -8.26 3.20
CA LEU A 48 -2.09 -9.34 3.34
C LEU A 48 -3.52 -8.81 3.48
N VAL A 49 -3.74 -7.75 4.26
CA VAL A 49 -5.05 -7.10 4.38
C VAL A 49 -5.53 -6.58 3.02
N VAL A 50 -4.66 -5.87 2.28
CA VAL A 50 -5.00 -5.35 0.95
C VAL A 50 -5.29 -6.50 -0.03
N TYR A 51 -4.49 -7.56 0.00
CA TYR A 51 -4.69 -8.76 -0.82
C TYR A 51 -6.04 -9.44 -0.56
N VAL A 52 -6.45 -9.57 0.71
CA VAL A 52 -7.71 -10.27 1.08
C VAL A 52 -8.93 -9.39 0.87
N THR A 53 -8.80 -8.07 1.06
CA THR A 53 -9.95 -7.16 0.99
C THR A 53 -10.23 -6.67 -0.43
N ASP A 54 -9.30 -6.87 -1.38
CA ASP A 54 -9.31 -6.26 -2.72
C ASP A 54 -9.58 -4.74 -2.67
N ASN A 55 -9.27 -4.09 -1.54
CA ASN A 55 -9.48 -2.68 -1.35
C ASN A 55 -8.11 -2.07 -1.07
N PRO A 56 -7.63 -1.13 -1.89
CA PRO A 56 -6.47 -0.33 -1.54
C PRO A 56 -6.90 0.60 -0.41
N VAL A 57 -7.07 0.03 0.79
CA VAL A 57 -7.42 0.80 1.96
C VAL A 57 -6.35 1.86 2.06
N GLY A 58 -6.75 3.12 1.92
CA GLY A 58 -5.95 4.29 2.27
C GLY A 58 -5.74 4.31 3.78
N LEU A 59 -5.15 3.22 4.30
CA LEU A 59 -4.80 3.04 5.69
C LEU A 59 -3.84 4.18 6.01
N ILE A 60 -4.26 4.93 7.02
CA ILE A 60 -3.61 6.13 7.48
C ILE A 60 -2.18 5.75 7.88
N ALA A 61 -1.18 6.04 7.04
CA ALA A 61 0.23 5.69 7.27
C ALA A 61 0.77 6.21 8.62
N TRP A 62 0.06 7.19 9.20
CA TRP A 62 0.18 7.62 10.58
C TRP A 62 0.16 6.49 11.62
N GLY A 63 -0.79 5.55 11.52
CA GLY A 63 -0.93 4.46 12.49
C GLY A 63 0.29 3.54 12.50
N ILE A 64 0.86 3.28 11.32
CA ILE A 64 2.09 2.49 11.16
C ILE A 64 3.29 3.24 11.75
N GLY A 65 3.43 4.53 11.45
CA GLY A 65 4.48 5.36 12.06
C GLY A 65 4.38 5.40 13.59
N GLY A 66 3.17 5.49 14.13
CA GLY A 66 2.91 5.41 15.56
C GLY A 66 3.36 4.08 16.19
N LEU A 67 3.01 2.96 15.57
CA LEU A 67 3.39 1.62 16.05
C LEU A 67 4.91 1.39 16.00
N ILE A 68 5.58 1.83 14.93
CA ILE A 68 7.03 1.74 14.81
C ILE A 68 7.71 2.62 15.87
N GLY A 69 7.26 3.86 16.03
CA GLY A 69 7.78 4.77 17.06
C GLY A 69 7.63 4.21 18.48
N LEU A 70 6.49 3.62 18.79
CA LEU A 70 6.23 2.97 20.08
C LEU A 70 7.12 1.74 20.29
N ALA A 71 7.28 0.90 19.27
CA ALA A 71 8.15 -0.27 19.35
C ALA A 71 9.60 0.14 19.60
N VAL A 72 10.15 1.07 18.82
CA VAL A 72 11.52 1.57 19.01
C VAL A 72 11.71 2.22 20.39
N ALA A 73 10.74 3.02 20.85
CA ALA A 73 10.80 3.64 22.17
C ALA A 73 10.80 2.61 23.32
N ARG A 74 10.03 1.53 23.17
CA ARG A 74 9.88 0.50 24.22
C ARG A 74 11.15 -0.32 24.46
N PHE A 75 11.93 -0.56 23.42
CA PHE A 75 13.17 -1.36 23.50
C PHE A 75 14.44 -0.50 23.61
N ALA A 76 14.28 0.83 23.67
CA ALA A 76 15.40 1.73 23.85
C ALA A 76 15.75 1.90 25.34
N PRO A 77 17.05 2.04 25.68
CA PRO A 77 17.48 2.34 27.04
C PRO A 77 17.09 3.74 27.53
N GLY A 78 16.67 4.64 26.62
CA GLY A 78 16.12 5.95 26.94
C GLY A 78 15.81 6.77 25.68
N PRO A 79 15.02 7.86 25.81
CA PRO A 79 14.67 8.69 24.67
C PRO A 79 15.88 9.44 24.11
N SER A 80 16.02 9.48 22.78
CA SER A 80 17.10 10.22 22.14
C SER A 80 16.75 10.65 20.71
N ALA A 81 17.41 11.71 20.22
CA ALA A 81 17.23 12.17 18.84
C ALA A 81 17.61 11.11 17.78
N PRO A 82 18.70 10.31 17.93
CA PRO A 82 19.03 9.24 17.00
C PRO A 82 17.95 8.16 16.90
N LEU A 83 17.28 7.82 18.00
CA LEU A 83 16.17 6.85 18.00
C LEU A 83 14.95 7.39 17.25
N GLY A 84 14.66 8.68 17.41
CA GLY A 84 13.67 9.37 16.59
C GLY A 84 13.98 9.19 15.10
N THR A 85 15.22 9.49 14.68
CA THR A 85 15.64 9.37 13.28
C THR A 85 15.54 7.94 12.77
N LEU A 86 15.95 6.96 13.58
CA LEU A 86 15.79 5.54 13.26
C LEU A 86 14.31 5.17 13.02
N ALA A 87 13.41 5.57 13.92
CA ALA A 87 11.99 5.30 13.79
C ALA A 87 11.38 5.97 12.54
N ALA A 88 11.81 7.18 12.21
CA ALA A 88 11.44 7.87 10.98
C ALA A 88 11.88 7.11 9.72
N VAL A 89 13.15 6.70 9.66
CA VAL A 89 13.71 5.94 8.53
C VAL A 89 13.01 4.59 8.36
N LEU A 90 12.80 3.87 9.47
CA LEU A 90 12.06 2.60 9.47
C LEU A 90 10.61 2.79 8.99
N THR A 91 9.96 3.89 9.36
CA THR A 91 8.60 4.20 8.89
C THR A 91 8.56 4.40 7.38
N VAL A 92 9.48 5.20 6.82
CA VAL A 92 9.57 5.41 5.37
C VAL A 92 9.85 4.08 4.65
N GLY A 93 10.84 3.31 5.13
CA GLY A 93 11.16 2.00 4.56
C GLY A 93 10.00 1.01 4.62
N THR A 94 9.23 1.01 5.71
CA THR A 94 8.05 0.16 5.88
C THR A 94 6.97 0.49 4.87
N VAL A 95 6.67 1.78 4.66
CA VAL A 95 5.64 2.21 3.71
C VAL A 95 6.06 1.89 2.27
N ILE A 96 7.33 2.14 1.92
CA ILE A 96 7.86 1.80 0.59
C ILE A 96 7.78 0.29 0.37
N LEU A 97 8.23 -0.51 1.34
CA LEU A 97 8.17 -1.97 1.26
C LEU A 97 6.74 -2.46 1.10
N ALA A 98 5.81 -1.94 1.90
CA ALA A 98 4.39 -2.29 1.80
C ALA A 98 3.82 -1.97 0.40
N LYS A 99 4.11 -0.80 -0.17
CA LYS A 99 3.66 -0.45 -1.53
C LYS A 99 4.25 -1.36 -2.60
N VAL A 100 5.54 -1.68 -2.50
CA VAL A 100 6.20 -2.63 -3.40
C VAL A 100 5.53 -4.00 -3.32
N LEU A 101 5.26 -4.50 -2.11
CA LEU A 101 4.58 -5.78 -1.89
C LEU A 101 3.13 -5.75 -2.42
N VAL A 102 2.40 -4.65 -2.24
CA VAL A 102 1.05 -4.48 -2.80
C VAL A 102 1.08 -4.55 -4.33
N VAL A 103 2.01 -3.86 -5.00
CA VAL A 103 2.15 -3.95 -6.46
C VAL A 103 2.50 -5.37 -6.89
N ALA A 104 3.43 -6.02 -6.19
CA ALA A 104 3.93 -7.34 -6.55
C ALA A 104 2.87 -8.45 -6.35
N PHE A 105 2.07 -8.38 -5.29
CA PHE A 105 1.21 -9.49 -4.86
C PHE A 105 -0.28 -9.20 -4.89
N ALA A 106 -0.71 -7.97 -4.61
CA ALA A 106 -2.12 -7.62 -4.45
C ALA A 106 -2.73 -6.92 -5.66
N LEU A 107 -1.95 -6.15 -6.42
CA LEU A 107 -2.47 -5.36 -7.54
C LEU A 107 -3.22 -6.20 -8.56
N ARG A 108 -2.69 -7.39 -8.91
CA ARG A 108 -3.35 -8.30 -9.84
C ARG A 108 -4.73 -8.75 -9.33
N SER A 109 -4.84 -9.10 -8.05
CA SER A 109 -6.12 -9.51 -7.45
C SER A 109 -7.13 -8.38 -7.52
N ILE A 110 -6.72 -7.18 -7.08
CA ILE A 110 -7.56 -5.99 -7.07
C ILE A 110 -8.10 -5.68 -8.48
N VAL A 111 -7.21 -5.61 -9.48
CA VAL A 111 -7.60 -5.29 -10.86
C VAL A 111 -8.55 -6.35 -11.42
N VAL A 112 -8.28 -7.63 -11.22
CA VAL A 112 -9.17 -8.70 -11.70
C VAL A 112 -10.53 -8.62 -11.00
N SER A 113 -10.55 -8.43 -9.68
CA SER A 113 -11.78 -8.31 -8.90
C SER A 113 -12.62 -7.09 -9.32
N ASP A 114 -11.98 -5.94 -9.53
CA ASP A 114 -12.66 -4.72 -9.97
C ASP A 114 -13.21 -4.84 -11.39
N VAL A 115 -12.41 -5.39 -12.32
CA VAL A 115 -12.85 -5.62 -13.69
C VAL A 115 -14.02 -6.61 -13.75
N LEU A 116 -14.03 -7.65 -12.91
CA LEU A 116 -15.14 -8.60 -12.84
C LEU A 116 -16.42 -8.00 -12.22
N ARG A 117 -16.30 -6.97 -11.38
CA ARG A 117 -17.43 -6.24 -10.80
C ARG A 117 -18.04 -5.26 -11.79
N ASP A 118 -17.21 -4.65 -12.63
CA ASP A 118 -17.64 -3.68 -13.65
C ASP A 118 -17.98 -4.37 -14.98
N ARG A 119 -19.25 -4.24 -15.40
CA ARG A 119 -19.73 -4.83 -16.67
C ARG A 119 -19.05 -4.23 -17.89
N ASP A 120 -18.77 -2.94 -17.87
CA ASP A 120 -18.18 -2.25 -19.02
C ASP A 120 -16.68 -2.57 -19.11
N ALA A 121 -15.99 -2.67 -17.96
CA ALA A 121 -14.61 -3.16 -17.92
C ALA A 121 -14.48 -4.61 -18.39
N THR A 122 -15.39 -5.50 -17.95
CA THR A 122 -15.44 -6.89 -18.46
C THR A 122 -15.66 -6.90 -19.97
N THR A 123 -16.57 -6.07 -20.49
CA THR A 123 -16.84 -5.96 -21.93
C THR A 123 -15.60 -5.53 -22.70
N ALA A 124 -14.84 -4.56 -22.19
CA ALA A 124 -13.58 -4.13 -22.79
C ALA A 124 -12.55 -5.27 -22.84
N MET A 125 -12.44 -6.10 -21.80
CA MET A 125 -11.55 -7.27 -21.81
C MET A 125 -11.94 -8.30 -22.86
N PHE A 126 -13.24 -8.54 -23.06
CA PHE A 126 -13.74 -9.40 -24.14
C PHE A 126 -13.50 -8.81 -25.52
N LEU A 127 -13.64 -7.49 -25.68
CA LEU A 127 -13.32 -6.81 -26.95
C LEU A 127 -11.85 -7.05 -27.34
N VAL A 128 -10.93 -6.86 -26.39
CA VAL A 128 -9.49 -7.10 -26.60
C VAL A 128 -9.21 -8.57 -26.93
N ASP A 129 -9.85 -9.50 -26.21
CA ASP A 129 -9.69 -10.93 -26.45
C ASP A 129 -10.20 -11.35 -27.84
N MET A 130 -11.39 -10.89 -28.22
CA MET A 130 -12.01 -11.18 -29.52
C MET A 130 -11.20 -10.58 -30.67
N ALA A 131 -10.66 -9.37 -30.51
CA ALA A 131 -9.79 -8.75 -31.50
C ALA A 131 -8.46 -9.48 -31.65
N THR A 132 -7.92 -10.04 -30.55
CA THR A 132 -6.67 -10.83 -30.62
C THR A 132 -6.89 -12.18 -31.31
N HIS A 133 -8.03 -12.83 -31.06
CA HIS A 133 -8.31 -14.18 -31.55
C HIS A 133 -9.16 -14.22 -32.82
N HIS A 134 -9.45 -13.08 -33.44
CA HIS A 134 -10.31 -12.96 -34.64
C HIS A 134 -11.65 -13.69 -34.47
N SER A 135 -12.28 -13.54 -33.30
CA SER A 135 -13.48 -14.30 -32.94
C SER A 135 -14.76 -13.47 -33.01
N PHE A 136 -14.74 -12.36 -33.77
CA PHE A 136 -15.94 -11.63 -34.13
C PHE A 136 -16.76 -12.41 -35.16
N SER A 137 -18.02 -11.99 -35.35
CA SER A 137 -18.89 -12.52 -36.39
C SER A 137 -18.22 -12.39 -37.77
N PRO A 138 -18.42 -13.34 -38.69
CA PRO A 138 -17.71 -13.36 -39.97
C PRO A 138 -17.86 -12.06 -40.77
N GLU A 139 -19.04 -11.44 -40.71
CA GLU A 139 -19.32 -10.16 -41.36
C GLU A 139 -18.52 -9.01 -40.74
N LEU A 140 -18.49 -8.94 -39.40
CA LEU A 140 -17.75 -7.91 -38.68
C LEU A 140 -16.24 -8.10 -38.83
N GLN A 141 -15.77 -9.35 -38.83
CA GLN A 141 -14.37 -9.68 -39.04
C GLN A 141 -13.91 -9.31 -40.46
N ALA A 142 -14.72 -9.60 -41.48
CA ALA A 142 -14.40 -9.21 -42.86
C ALA A 142 -14.29 -7.68 -43.01
N GLU A 143 -15.16 -6.91 -42.36
CA GLU A 143 -15.10 -5.45 -42.37
C GLU A 143 -13.87 -4.92 -41.61
N LEU A 144 -13.54 -5.52 -40.45
CA LEU A 144 -12.33 -5.20 -39.69
C LEU A 144 -11.05 -5.49 -40.48
N ASP A 145 -10.98 -6.64 -41.15
CA ASP A 145 -9.83 -7.06 -41.95
C ASP A 145 -9.66 -6.17 -43.19
N LYS A 146 -10.77 -5.78 -43.81
CA LYS A 146 -10.81 -4.82 -44.91
C LYS A 146 -10.30 -3.45 -44.45
N GLN A 147 -10.80 -2.94 -43.31
CA GLN A 147 -10.31 -1.69 -42.75
C GLN A 147 -8.84 -1.76 -42.33
N ALA A 148 -8.36 -2.90 -41.82
CA ALA A 148 -6.95 -3.07 -41.47
C ALA A 148 -6.04 -2.99 -42.70
N HIS A 149 -6.51 -3.52 -43.85
CA HIS A 149 -5.81 -3.37 -45.14
C HIS A 149 -5.84 -1.93 -45.65
N GLU A 150 -6.98 -1.24 -45.54
CA GLU A 150 -7.14 0.17 -45.94
C GLU A 150 -6.36 1.14 -45.02
N ARG A 151 -6.19 0.79 -43.74
CA ARG A 151 -5.45 1.55 -42.70
C ARG A 151 -3.95 1.61 -42.87
N SER A 152 -3.38 0.87 -43.81
CA SER A 152 -1.96 1.01 -44.19
C SER A 152 -1.60 2.47 -44.51
N ASP A 153 -2.60 3.28 -44.92
CA ASP A 153 -2.40 4.66 -45.40
C ASP A 153 -3.11 5.77 -44.58
N THR A 154 -3.91 5.49 -43.54
CA THR A 154 -4.63 6.54 -42.76
C THR A 154 -4.90 6.20 -41.27
N ALA A 155 -5.00 7.24 -40.43
CA ALA A 155 -4.97 7.16 -38.96
C ALA A 155 -6.17 6.43 -38.29
N LEU A 156 -5.88 5.83 -37.13
CA LEU A 156 -6.77 4.93 -36.35
C LEU A 156 -8.12 5.54 -35.89
N SER A 157 -8.28 6.86 -35.93
CA SER A 157 -9.46 7.58 -35.46
C SER A 157 -10.69 7.47 -36.38
N ASP A 158 -10.55 6.87 -37.56
CA ASP A 158 -11.59 6.87 -38.60
C ASP A 158 -12.43 5.58 -38.66
N LEU A 159 -12.44 4.78 -37.58
CA LEU A 159 -13.46 3.75 -37.41
C LEU A 159 -14.82 4.45 -37.41
N GLY A 160 -15.60 4.23 -38.48
CA GLY A 160 -16.95 4.76 -38.57
C GLY A 160 -17.73 4.47 -37.29
N PRO A 161 -18.49 5.44 -36.74
CA PRO A 161 -19.17 5.29 -35.46
C PRO A 161 -20.07 4.05 -35.40
N ASP A 162 -20.61 3.61 -36.54
CA ASP A 162 -21.40 2.40 -36.67
C ASP A 162 -20.57 1.11 -36.44
N LEU A 163 -19.37 1.03 -37.01
CA LEU A 163 -18.49 -0.12 -36.84
C LEU A 163 -18.02 -0.26 -35.39
N ASN A 164 -17.63 0.85 -34.75
CA ASN A 164 -17.31 0.88 -33.32
C ASN A 164 -18.48 0.42 -32.45
N TYR A 165 -19.70 0.88 -32.75
CA TYR A 165 -20.90 0.45 -32.04
C TYR A 165 -21.13 -1.07 -32.19
N ARG A 166 -21.01 -1.62 -33.40
CA ARG A 166 -21.16 -3.07 -33.64
C ARG A 166 -20.14 -3.91 -32.88
N ILE A 167 -18.87 -3.50 -32.87
CA ILE A 167 -17.80 -4.17 -32.11
C ILE A 167 -18.14 -4.21 -30.61
N ILE A 168 -18.55 -3.08 -30.04
CA ILE A 168 -18.88 -2.98 -28.62
C ILE A 168 -20.11 -3.83 -28.27
N VAL A 169 -21.15 -3.80 -29.11
CA VAL A 169 -22.38 -4.58 -28.90
C VAL A 169 -22.08 -6.07 -28.92
N GLU A 170 -21.30 -6.54 -29.89
CA GLU A 170 -20.97 -7.96 -30.01
C GLU A 170 -20.09 -8.45 -28.84
N ALA A 171 -19.08 -7.66 -28.45
CA ALA A 171 -18.28 -7.94 -27.27
C ALA A 171 -19.13 -7.99 -25.99
N ARG A 172 -20.10 -7.08 -25.86
CA ARG A 172 -21.03 -7.06 -24.72
C ARG A 172 -21.92 -8.29 -24.68
N GLN A 173 -22.43 -8.73 -25.82
CA GLN A 173 -23.22 -9.95 -25.94
C GLN A 173 -22.41 -11.19 -25.57
N ARG A 174 -21.17 -11.29 -26.06
CA ARG A 174 -20.24 -12.38 -25.72
C ARG A 174 -19.95 -12.40 -24.22
N ALA A 175 -19.65 -11.26 -23.62
CA ALA A 175 -19.41 -11.13 -22.18
C ALA A 175 -20.63 -11.49 -21.34
N ALA A 176 -21.84 -11.13 -21.79
CA ALA A 176 -23.09 -11.43 -21.10
C ALA A 176 -23.46 -12.92 -21.17
N GLY A 177 -23.18 -13.58 -22.30
CA GLY A 177 -23.40 -15.02 -22.50
C GLY A 177 -22.33 -15.91 -21.87
N ALA A 178 -21.17 -15.35 -21.52
CA ALA A 178 -20.05 -16.11 -20.98
C ALA A 178 -20.29 -16.61 -19.54
N THR A 179 -19.82 -17.82 -19.28
CA THR A 179 -19.83 -18.39 -17.92
C THR A 179 -18.92 -17.59 -16.99
N ARG A 180 -19.09 -17.73 -15.66
CA ARG A 180 -18.23 -17.05 -14.70
C ARG A 180 -16.75 -17.45 -14.84
N ALA A 181 -16.51 -18.74 -15.10
CA ALA A 181 -15.15 -19.26 -15.29
C ALA A 181 -14.51 -18.71 -16.58
N GLU A 182 -15.28 -18.58 -17.67
CA GLU A 182 -14.81 -18.00 -18.92
C GLU A 182 -14.47 -16.51 -18.75
N ARG A 183 -15.33 -15.74 -18.08
CA ARG A 183 -15.05 -14.32 -17.76
C ARG A 183 -13.77 -14.16 -16.96
N GLU A 184 -13.61 -14.96 -15.92
CA GLU A 184 -12.40 -14.92 -15.08
C GLU A 184 -11.14 -15.27 -15.87
N ARG A 185 -11.21 -16.27 -16.76
CA ARG A 185 -10.10 -16.63 -17.64
C ARG A 185 -9.71 -15.47 -18.57
N VAL A 186 -10.68 -14.89 -19.27
CA VAL A 186 -10.45 -13.78 -20.21
C VAL A 186 -9.87 -12.57 -19.50
N VAL A 187 -10.47 -12.17 -18.36
CA VAL A 187 -9.99 -11.02 -17.57
C VAL A 187 -8.57 -11.26 -17.06
N ARG A 188 -8.25 -12.46 -16.56
CA ARG A 188 -6.89 -12.78 -16.08
C ARG A 188 -5.86 -12.69 -17.21
N LEU A 189 -6.12 -13.31 -18.36
CA LEU A 189 -5.20 -13.31 -19.51
C LEU A 189 -4.97 -11.89 -20.06
N SER A 190 -6.05 -11.11 -20.20
CA SER A 190 -5.95 -9.73 -20.67
C SER A 190 -5.22 -8.84 -19.66
N THR A 191 -5.52 -9.00 -18.36
CA THR A 191 -4.84 -8.25 -17.29
C THR A 191 -3.36 -8.57 -17.23
N ASP A 192 -2.97 -9.84 -17.35
CA ASP A 192 -1.57 -10.27 -17.36
C ASP A 192 -0.79 -9.63 -18.52
N ARG A 193 -1.41 -9.55 -19.71
CA ARG A 193 -0.82 -8.88 -20.88
C ARG A 193 -0.69 -7.36 -20.67
N VAL A 194 -1.73 -6.71 -20.15
CA VAL A 194 -1.73 -5.27 -19.88
C VAL A 194 -0.67 -4.92 -18.83
N MET A 195 -0.58 -5.69 -17.74
CA MET A 195 0.43 -5.51 -16.70
C MET A 195 1.86 -5.69 -17.24
N ALA A 196 2.07 -6.67 -18.12
CA ALA A 196 3.36 -6.86 -18.77
C ALA A 196 3.77 -5.65 -19.64
N HIS A 197 2.81 -4.99 -20.27
CA HIS A 197 3.08 -3.82 -21.12
C HIS A 197 3.34 -2.54 -20.31
N ILE A 198 2.56 -2.30 -19.25
CA ILE A 198 2.71 -1.11 -18.39
C ILE A 198 3.99 -1.21 -17.52
N GLY A 199 4.37 -2.44 -17.14
CA GLY A 199 5.52 -2.70 -16.28
C GLY A 199 5.26 -2.35 -14.81
N PHE A 200 6.25 -2.65 -13.96
CA PHE A 200 6.13 -2.52 -12.50
C PHE A 200 6.16 -1.07 -11.99
N VAL A 201 6.89 -0.19 -12.68
CA VAL A 201 7.19 1.16 -12.18
C VAL A 201 5.97 2.08 -12.26
N ALA A 202 5.17 1.99 -13.32
CA ALA A 202 4.02 2.87 -13.51
C ALA A 202 2.95 2.72 -12.41
N PRO A 203 2.49 1.49 -12.06
CA PRO A 203 1.55 1.29 -10.97
C PRO A 203 2.13 1.74 -9.62
N LEU A 204 3.43 1.50 -9.39
CA LEU A 204 4.10 1.95 -8.17
C LEU A 204 4.07 3.48 -8.05
N ALA A 205 4.37 4.21 -9.13
CA ALA A 205 4.33 5.67 -9.15
C ALA A 205 2.91 6.20 -8.91
N HIS A 206 1.89 5.55 -9.47
CA HIS A 206 0.50 5.93 -9.25
C HIS A 206 0.06 5.76 -7.80
N LEU A 207 0.62 4.76 -7.09
CA LEU A 207 0.37 4.55 -5.67
C LEU A 207 1.07 5.57 -4.76
N PHE A 208 1.96 6.45 -5.24
CA PHE A 208 2.55 7.52 -4.43
C PHE A 208 1.87 8.85 -4.72
N GLY A 209 0.61 8.99 -4.29
CA GLY A 209 -0.15 10.23 -4.45
C GLY A 209 0.30 11.34 -3.48
N LEU A 210 -0.15 12.58 -3.75
CA LEU A 210 0.04 13.72 -2.82
C LEU A 210 -0.51 13.44 -1.42
N LEU A 211 -1.62 12.71 -1.34
CA LEU A 211 -2.22 12.31 -0.07
C LEU A 211 -1.36 11.29 0.68
N ASP A 212 -0.72 10.35 -0.02
CA ASP A 212 0.23 9.42 0.60
C ASP A 212 1.44 10.15 1.19
N LEU A 213 1.97 11.15 0.49
CA LEU A 213 3.07 11.98 0.99
C LEU A 213 2.70 12.69 2.29
N LEU A 214 1.47 13.23 2.38
CA LEU A 214 0.96 13.82 3.62
C LEU A 214 0.92 12.80 4.76
N TRP A 215 0.39 11.60 4.51
CA TRP A 215 0.28 10.55 5.53
C TRP A 215 1.64 10.00 5.95
N ILE A 216 2.57 9.84 5.01
CA ILE A 216 3.96 9.46 5.29
C ILE A 216 4.60 10.53 6.18
N GLY A 217 4.44 11.81 5.85
CA GLY A 217 4.92 12.92 6.67
C GLY A 217 4.37 12.87 8.10
N LEU A 218 3.07 12.61 8.25
CA LEU A 218 2.43 12.48 9.56
C LEU A 218 2.94 11.25 10.33
N GLY A 219 3.11 10.11 9.66
CA GLY A 219 3.67 8.89 10.23
C GLY A 219 5.12 9.07 10.68
N VAL A 220 5.95 9.68 9.85
CA VAL A 220 7.35 10.02 10.18
C VAL A 220 7.43 10.95 11.38
N SER A 221 6.63 12.02 11.38
CA SER A 221 6.56 12.96 12.51
C SER A 221 6.16 12.25 13.80
N THR A 222 5.16 11.38 13.74
CA THR A 222 4.65 10.63 14.91
C THR A 222 5.69 9.61 15.41
N ALA A 223 6.29 8.85 14.51
CA ALA A 223 7.35 7.89 14.84
C ALA A 223 8.52 8.59 15.53
N TRP A 224 8.97 9.71 14.96
CA TRP A 224 10.07 10.51 15.49
C TRP A 224 9.75 11.08 16.87
N GLN A 225 8.53 11.62 17.06
CA GLN A 225 8.10 12.22 18.32
C GLN A 225 8.00 11.20 19.46
N LEU A 226 7.43 10.02 19.17
CA LEU A 226 7.30 8.94 20.15
C LEU A 226 8.67 8.38 20.55
N ALA A 227 9.56 8.12 19.58
CA ALA A 227 10.87 7.54 19.87
C ALA A 227 11.85 8.52 20.55
N ARG A 228 11.73 9.83 20.30
CA ARG A 228 12.54 10.85 20.99
C ARG A 228 12.02 11.22 22.39
N GLY A 229 10.86 10.72 22.80
CA GLY A 229 10.29 10.92 24.14
C GLY A 229 9.66 12.30 24.41
N ARG A 230 9.21 13.02 23.38
CA ARG A 230 8.43 14.25 23.56
C ARG A 230 6.94 13.91 23.61
N THR A 231 6.46 13.48 24.77
CA THR A 231 5.03 13.50 25.08
C THR A 231 4.76 14.72 25.95
N GLY A 232 4.30 15.81 25.32
CA GLY A 232 4.05 17.13 25.94
C GLY A 232 4.66 18.25 25.11
#